data_AF-A0A2S1KQP4-F1
#
_entry.id   AF-A0A2S1KQP4-F1
#
_cell.length_a   1.000
_cell.length_b   1.000
_cell.length_c   1.000
_cell.angle_alpha   90.00
_cell.angle_beta   90.00
_cell.angle_gamma   90.00
#
_symmetry.space_group_name_H-M   'P 1'
#
loop_
_entity.id
_entity.type
_entity.pdbx_description
1 polymer ?
#
loop_
_entity_poly.entity_id
_entity_poly.type
_entity_poly.pdbx_seq_one_letter_code
_entity_poly.pdbx_strand_id
1 'polypeptide(L)'
;MFYLFGYYIRRYNPTVLNKQRNNIILIGAGVAMTSGLELYFEFLGQLLKDATVYNLSFQYYKLNSFSVFLIVIGLFGLFKNFRIGEVKWINTVASATFGVYLIHDNSYIRNLLWRDWVKSTDYLAFGIFGFILVSAITVVVVFVLSTVIELIRKNTIERFTNCLLKKSFEKNKRVDGIDVFGCD
;
A
#
# COMPACT_ATOMS: atom_id res chain seq x y z
N MET A 1 -8.08 8.10 -4.03
CA MET A 1 -8.09 9.37 -3.28
C MET A 1 -6.68 9.89 -2.99
N PHE A 2 -5.79 9.12 -2.35
CA PHE A 2 -4.45 9.61 -1.95
C PHE A 2 -3.51 10.06 -3.07
N TYR A 3 -3.60 9.46 -4.25
CA TYR A 3 -2.80 9.87 -5.41
C TYR A 3 -3.05 11.33 -5.85
N LEU A 4 -4.28 11.84 -5.67
CA LEU A 4 -4.61 13.24 -5.98
C LEU A 4 -3.86 14.21 -5.06
N PHE A 5 -3.72 13.86 -3.77
CA PHE A 5 -2.96 14.67 -2.82
C PHE A 5 -1.46 14.64 -3.12
N GLY A 6 -0.91 13.48 -3.48
CA GLY A 6 0.48 13.38 -3.94
C GLY A 6 0.73 14.30 -5.15
N TYR A 7 -0.18 14.29 -6.13
CA TYR A 7 -0.12 15.21 -7.27
C TYR A 7 -0.22 16.69 -6.84
N TYR A 8 -1.16 17.04 -5.95
CA TYR A 8 -1.31 18.40 -5.45
C TYR A 8 -0.04 18.92 -4.75
N ILE A 9 0.55 18.11 -3.86
CA ILE A 9 1.79 18.46 -3.15
C ILE A 9 2.93 18.69 -4.14
N ARG A 10 3.03 17.87 -5.19
CA ARG A 10 4.02 18.04 -6.26
C ARG A 10 3.79 19.32 -7.07
N ARG A 11 2.53 19.65 -7.38
CA ARG A 11 2.16 20.81 -8.21
C ARG A 11 2.34 22.14 -7.50
N TYR A 12 1.89 22.24 -6.25
CA TYR A 12 1.87 23.51 -5.50
C TYR A 12 3.04 23.68 -4.53
N ASN A 13 3.79 22.62 -4.24
CA ASN A 13 5.03 22.66 -3.47
C ASN A 13 4.93 23.51 -2.17
N PRO A 14 3.96 23.22 -1.27
CA PRO A 14 3.68 24.08 -0.12
C PRO A 14 4.89 24.21 0.81
N THR A 15 5.16 25.43 1.26
CA THR A 15 6.34 25.79 2.09
C THR A 15 6.37 25.02 3.42
N VAL A 16 5.21 24.70 3.98
CA VAL A 16 5.06 23.91 5.21
C VAL A 16 5.68 22.51 5.06
N LEU A 17 5.52 21.87 3.90
CA LEU A 17 6.03 20.51 3.64
C LEU A 17 7.48 20.48 3.14
N ASN A 18 8.11 21.63 2.93
CA ASN A 18 9.52 21.69 2.52
C ASN A 18 10.47 21.36 3.67
N LYS A 19 10.07 21.67 4.91
CA LYS A 19 10.86 21.37 6.10
C LYS A 19 10.58 19.94 6.55
N GLN A 20 11.61 19.08 6.51
CA GLN A 20 11.48 17.67 6.94
C GLN A 20 10.95 17.53 8.37
N ARG A 21 11.33 18.45 9.28
CA ARG A 21 10.82 18.49 10.66
C ARG A 21 9.29 18.57 10.70
N ASN A 22 8.68 19.41 9.87
CA ASN A 22 7.22 19.55 9.84
C ASN A 22 6.55 18.26 9.37
N ASN A 23 7.15 17.57 8.40
CA ASN A 23 6.64 16.30 7.89
C ASN A 23 6.68 15.20 8.97
N ILE A 24 7.78 15.13 9.73
CA ILE A 24 7.91 14.20 10.87
C ILE A 24 6.89 14.53 11.96
N ILE A 25 6.69 15.82 12.27
CA ILE A 25 5.66 16.27 13.23
C ILE A 25 4.26 15.86 12.76
N LEU A 26 3.93 16.04 11.47
CA LEU A 26 2.63 15.63 10.92
C LEU A 26 2.40 14.12 11.03
N ILE A 27 3.42 13.30 10.73
CA ILE A 27 3.36 11.84 10.89
C ILE A 27 3.16 11.50 12.36
N GLY A 28 3.99 12.04 13.25
CA GLY A 28 3.91 11.79 14.69
C GLY A 28 2.57 12.21 15.28
N ALA A 29 2.05 13.37 14.89
CA ALA A 29 0.74 13.86 15.31
C ALA A 29 -0.39 12.95 14.81
N GLY A 30 -0.33 12.50 13.56
CA GLY A 30 -1.32 11.57 13.00
C GLY A 30 -1.31 10.20 13.70
N VAL A 31 -0.11 9.66 14.00
CA VAL A 31 0.04 8.40 14.76
C VAL A 31 -0.47 8.56 16.19
N ALA A 32 -0.05 9.62 16.90
CA ALA A 32 -0.53 9.88 18.25
C ALA A 32 -2.05 10.07 18.31
N MET A 33 -2.63 10.74 17.30
CA MET A 33 -4.08 10.94 17.20
C MET A 33 -4.82 9.63 16.94
N THR A 34 -4.33 8.78 16.03
CA THR A 34 -4.96 7.46 15.75
C THR A 34 -4.93 6.57 16.98
N SER A 35 -3.75 6.36 17.58
CA SER A 35 -3.60 5.51 18.77
C SER A 35 -4.33 6.10 19.99
N GLY A 36 -4.31 7.42 20.18
CA GLY A 36 -4.99 8.08 21.29
C GLY A 36 -6.52 7.94 21.22
N LEU A 37 -7.10 8.09 20.03
CA LEU A 37 -8.55 7.90 19.83
C LEU A 37 -8.96 6.44 20.04
N GLU A 38 -8.17 5.49 19.55
CA GLU A 38 -8.40 4.05 19.76
C GLU A 38 -8.47 3.72 21.26
N LEU A 39 -7.44 4.12 22.02
CA LEU A 39 -7.37 3.88 23.45
C LEU A 39 -8.53 4.57 24.20
N TYR A 40 -8.91 5.77 23.78
CA TYR A 40 -10.04 6.49 24.36
C TYR A 40 -11.37 5.75 24.16
N PHE A 41 -11.68 5.33 22.93
CA PHE A 41 -12.92 4.62 22.62
C PHE A 41 -12.95 3.21 23.19
N GLU A 42 -11.81 2.52 23.25
CA GLU A 42 -11.71 1.22 23.92
C GLU A 42 -11.97 1.36 25.42
N PHE A 43 -11.33 2.33 26.08
CA PHE A 43 -11.54 2.61 27.51
C PHE A 43 -12.99 3.01 27.80
N LEU A 44 -13.56 3.90 26.98
CA LEU A 44 -14.94 4.34 27.12
C LEU A 44 -15.94 3.19 26.87
N GLY A 45 -15.68 2.35 25.87
CA GLY A 45 -16.49 1.17 25.56
C GLY A 45 -16.48 0.15 26.70
N GLN A 46 -15.33 -0.07 27.35
CA GLN A 46 -15.22 -0.92 28.54
C GLN A 46 -15.97 -0.32 29.74
N LEU A 47 -15.88 1.00 29.95
CA LEU A 47 -16.56 1.70 31.03
C LEU A 47 -18.09 1.65 30.88
N LEU A 48 -18.59 1.87 29.67
CA LEU A 48 -20.03 1.88 29.36
C LEU A 48 -20.60 0.48 29.10
N LYS A 49 -19.75 -0.55 28.94
CA LYS A 49 -20.11 -1.93 28.54
C LYS A 49 -20.93 -1.99 27.24
N ASP A 50 -20.71 -1.03 26.35
CA ASP A 50 -21.42 -0.93 25.07
C ASP A 50 -20.54 -1.42 23.92
N ALA A 51 -20.99 -2.50 23.27
CA ALA A 51 -20.29 -3.10 22.14
C ALA A 51 -20.25 -2.19 20.91
N THR A 52 -21.18 -1.25 20.76
CA THR A 52 -21.19 -0.31 19.62
C THR A 52 -20.04 0.69 19.71
N VAL A 53 -19.76 1.19 20.92
CA VAL A 53 -18.66 2.11 21.21
C VAL A 53 -17.31 1.43 20.98
N TYR A 54 -17.19 0.16 21.40
CA TYR A 54 -16.00 -0.65 21.13
C TYR A 54 -15.72 -0.80 19.63
N ASN A 55 -16.75 -1.11 18.83
CA ASN A 55 -16.61 -1.25 17.38
C ASN A 55 -16.26 0.06 16.66
N LEU A 56 -16.60 1.22 17.26
CA LEU A 56 -16.23 2.53 16.74
C LEU A 56 -14.71 2.74 16.76
N SER A 57 -14.00 2.13 17.71
CA SER A 57 -12.53 2.20 17.82
C SER A 57 -11.84 1.77 16.52
N PHE A 58 -12.28 0.65 15.93
CA PHE A 58 -11.72 0.12 14.68
C PHE A 58 -11.99 1.00 13.45
N GLN A 59 -12.97 1.91 13.49
CA GLN A 59 -13.22 2.83 12.37
C GLN A 59 -12.06 3.82 12.19
N TYR A 60 -11.35 4.19 13.27
CA TYR A 60 -10.29 5.19 13.22
C TYR A 60 -9.00 4.68 12.55
N TYR A 61 -8.79 3.36 12.47
CA TYR A 61 -7.72 2.74 11.67
C TYR A 61 -8.05 2.60 10.19
N LYS A 62 -9.31 2.84 9.78
CA LYS A 62 -9.64 2.78 8.36
C LYS A 62 -8.92 3.89 7.61
N LEU A 63 -8.52 3.56 6.38
CA LEU A 63 -7.81 4.49 5.50
C LEU A 63 -8.54 5.82 5.30
N ASN A 64 -9.87 5.86 5.44
CA ASN A 64 -10.67 7.08 5.24
C ASN A 64 -10.68 8.03 6.44
N SER A 65 -9.98 7.71 7.53
CA SER A 65 -9.96 8.53 8.74
C SER A 65 -9.11 9.78 8.58
N PHE A 66 -9.56 10.89 9.20
CA PHE A 66 -8.84 12.17 9.16
C PHE A 66 -7.41 12.08 9.72
N SER A 67 -7.20 11.26 10.74
CA SER A 67 -5.88 11.06 11.33
C SER A 67 -4.91 10.36 10.36
N VAL A 68 -5.38 9.37 9.60
CA VAL A 68 -4.60 8.71 8.55
C VAL A 68 -4.24 9.68 7.42
N PHE A 69 -5.14 10.62 7.11
CA PHE A 69 -4.86 11.67 6.13
C PHE A 69 -3.66 12.56 6.52
N LEU A 70 -3.51 12.91 7.79
CA LEU A 70 -2.33 13.64 8.29
C LEU A 70 -1.02 12.85 8.10
N ILE A 71 -1.06 11.55 8.41
CA ILE A 71 0.07 10.63 8.21
C ILE A 71 0.48 10.61 6.74
N VAL A 72 -0.50 10.47 5.83
CA VAL A 72 -0.26 10.42 4.39
C VAL A 72 0.36 11.72 3.86
N ILE A 73 -0.13 12.89 4.28
CA ILE A 73 0.47 14.18 3.89
C ILE A 73 1.92 14.27 4.36
N GLY A 74 2.18 13.94 5.62
CA GLY A 74 3.53 13.94 6.18
C GLY A 74 4.45 12.97 5.45
N LEU A 75 3.96 11.78 5.10
CA LEU A 75 4.72 10.77 4.36
C LEU A 75 5.09 11.25 2.94
N PHE A 76 4.13 11.82 2.19
CA PHE A 76 4.42 12.43 0.88
C PHE A 76 5.42 13.59 1.01
N GLY A 77 5.29 14.43 2.03
CA GLY A 77 6.24 15.52 2.30
C GLY A 77 7.64 15.00 2.61
N LEU A 78 7.77 13.89 3.34
CA LEU A 78 9.05 13.28 3.70
C LEU A 78 9.80 12.79 2.45
N PHE A 79 9.11 12.07 1.57
CA PHE A 79 9.71 11.52 0.35
C PHE A 79 9.88 12.54 -0.77
N LYS A 80 9.16 13.67 -0.74
CA LYS A 80 9.24 14.72 -1.77
C LYS A 80 10.67 15.24 -2.01
N ASN A 81 11.46 15.42 -0.95
CA ASN A 81 12.83 15.94 -1.03
C ASN A 81 13.87 14.84 -1.20
N PHE A 82 13.45 13.57 -1.20
CA PHE A 82 14.34 12.42 -1.20
C PHE A 82 14.68 12.05 -2.65
N ARG A 83 15.89 12.40 -3.10
CA ARG A 83 16.35 12.15 -4.48
C ARG A 83 17.28 10.93 -4.52
N ILE A 84 16.70 9.73 -4.67
CA ILE A 84 17.45 8.46 -4.79
C ILE A 84 17.94 8.20 -6.23
N GLY A 85 17.40 8.93 -7.22
CA GLY A 85 17.60 8.61 -8.63
C GLY A 85 16.86 7.33 -9.04
N GLU A 86 17.15 6.83 -10.24
CA GLU A 86 16.54 5.58 -10.73
C GLU A 86 17.40 4.38 -10.38
N VAL A 87 16.88 3.54 -9.49
CA VAL A 87 17.53 2.28 -9.11
C VAL A 87 16.69 1.13 -9.64
N LYS A 88 17.27 0.32 -10.53
CA LYS A 88 16.55 -0.72 -11.30
C LYS A 88 15.72 -1.65 -10.40
N TRP A 89 16.33 -2.20 -9.33
CA TRP A 89 15.63 -3.15 -8.45
C TRP A 89 14.50 -2.51 -7.66
N ILE A 90 14.67 -1.26 -7.20
CA ILE A 90 13.61 -0.50 -6.51
C ILE A 90 12.44 -0.27 -7.47
N ASN A 91 12.72 0.14 -8.71
CA ASN A 91 11.69 0.35 -9.72
C ASN A 91 10.96 -0.95 -10.08
N THR A 92 11.67 -2.08 -10.13
CA THR A 92 11.06 -3.39 -10.32
C THR A 92 10.09 -3.72 -9.19
N VAL A 93 10.51 -3.61 -7.93
CA VAL A 93 9.64 -3.86 -6.76
C VAL A 93 8.47 -2.87 -6.73
N ALA A 94 8.72 -1.58 -6.93
CA ALA A 94 7.70 -0.54 -6.98
C ALA A 94 6.64 -0.80 -8.07
N SER A 95 7.03 -1.40 -9.20
CA SER A 95 6.08 -1.79 -10.24
C SER A 95 5.19 -2.98 -9.87
N ALA A 96 5.59 -3.77 -8.86
CA ALA A 96 4.85 -4.93 -8.37
C ALA A 96 4.02 -4.64 -7.11
N THR A 97 4.29 -3.57 -6.37
CA THR A 97 3.60 -3.26 -5.09
C THR A 97 2.08 -3.14 -5.25
N PHE A 98 1.58 -2.62 -6.36
CA PHE A 98 0.14 -2.58 -6.62
C PHE A 98 -0.48 -3.97 -6.79
N GLY A 99 0.20 -4.90 -7.47
CA GLY A 99 -0.27 -6.28 -7.58
C GLY A 99 -0.22 -7.00 -6.23
N VAL A 100 0.87 -6.82 -5.47
CA VAL A 100 0.99 -7.32 -4.09
C VAL A 100 -0.16 -6.83 -3.21
N TYR A 101 -0.55 -5.55 -3.37
CA TYR A 101 -1.71 -4.99 -2.69
C TYR A 101 -2.99 -5.76 -2.99
N LEU A 102 -3.27 -6.00 -4.27
CA LEU A 102 -4.48 -6.73 -4.69
C LEU A 102 -4.52 -8.19 -4.21
N ILE A 103 -3.36 -8.86 -4.15
CA ILE A 103 -3.28 -10.25 -3.68
C ILE A 103 -3.73 -10.34 -2.22
N HIS A 104 -3.21 -9.49 -1.33
CA HIS A 104 -3.51 -9.60 0.10
C HIS A 104 -4.79 -8.88 0.52
N ASP A 105 -5.30 -7.92 -0.26
CA ASP A 105 -6.58 -7.24 0.01
C ASP A 105 -7.79 -8.08 -0.41
N ASN A 106 -7.58 -9.08 -1.27
CA ASN A 106 -8.62 -10.05 -1.61
C ASN A 106 -9.10 -10.80 -0.36
N SER A 107 -10.41 -10.76 -0.10
CA SER A 107 -11.01 -11.35 1.11
C SER A 107 -10.74 -12.85 1.28
N TYR A 108 -10.69 -13.61 0.19
CA TYR A 108 -10.41 -15.05 0.23
C TYR A 108 -8.95 -15.32 0.56
N ILE A 109 -8.03 -14.68 -0.17
CA ILE A 109 -6.59 -14.86 0.04
C ILE A 109 -6.18 -14.34 1.42
N ARG A 110 -6.74 -13.21 1.86
CA ARG A 110 -6.46 -12.64 3.17
C ARG A 110 -6.77 -13.61 4.31
N ASN A 111 -7.94 -14.22 4.28
CA ASN A 111 -8.33 -15.20 5.30
C ASN A 111 -7.43 -16.43 5.25
N LEU A 112 -7.18 -16.99 4.06
CA LEU A 112 -6.30 -18.15 3.90
C LEU A 112 -4.87 -17.87 4.40
N LEU A 113 -4.31 -16.73 4.02
CA LEU A 113 -2.95 -16.33 4.35
C LEU A 113 -2.78 -16.13 5.87
N TRP A 114 -3.64 -15.31 6.48
CA TRP A 114 -3.44 -14.89 7.87
C TRP A 114 -3.99 -15.91 8.88
N ARG A 115 -5.12 -16.54 8.59
CA ARG A 115 -5.77 -17.50 9.49
C ARG A 115 -5.22 -18.91 9.31
N ASP A 116 -5.11 -19.38 8.06
CA ASP A 116 -4.86 -20.80 7.80
C ASP A 116 -3.35 -21.11 7.63
N TRP A 117 -2.59 -20.24 6.97
CA TRP A 117 -1.14 -20.44 6.74
C TRP A 117 -0.26 -19.85 7.85
N VAL A 118 -0.42 -18.56 8.14
CA VAL A 118 0.40 -17.85 9.14
C VAL A 118 -0.06 -18.17 10.56
N LYS A 119 -1.37 -18.40 10.77
CA LYS A 119 -1.98 -18.60 12.09
C LYS A 119 -1.56 -17.51 13.07
N SER A 120 -1.76 -16.24 12.67
CA SER A 120 -1.26 -15.08 13.41
C SER A 120 -1.75 -14.97 14.86
N THR A 121 -2.84 -15.66 15.21
CA THR A 121 -3.37 -15.76 16.58
C THR A 121 -2.43 -16.49 17.52
N ASP A 122 -1.66 -17.46 17.02
CA ASP A 122 -0.77 -18.29 17.84
C ASP A 122 0.42 -17.45 18.34
N TYR A 123 0.71 -16.33 17.68
CA TYR A 123 1.82 -15.45 18.04
C TYR A 123 1.59 -14.73 19.37
N LEU A 124 0.35 -14.63 19.84
CA LEU A 124 0.01 -14.02 21.13
C LEU A 124 0.64 -14.78 22.31
N ALA A 125 0.99 -16.05 22.13
CA ALA A 125 1.64 -16.88 23.16
C ALA A 125 3.11 -16.52 23.41
N PHE A 126 3.79 -15.79 22.50
CA PHE A 126 5.22 -15.49 22.58
C PHE A 126 5.57 -14.24 23.43
N GLY A 127 4.58 -13.65 24.11
CA GLY A 127 4.73 -12.39 24.83
C GLY A 127 4.86 -11.18 23.90
N ILE A 128 4.85 -9.96 24.46
CA ILE A 128 4.70 -8.72 23.68
C ILE A 128 5.86 -8.50 22.67
N PHE A 129 7.11 -8.73 23.09
CA PHE A 129 8.28 -8.54 22.24
C PHE A 129 8.39 -9.61 21.16
N GLY A 130 8.12 -10.88 21.52
CA GLY A 130 8.09 -11.99 20.57
C GLY A 130 7.01 -11.79 19.52
N PHE A 131 5.82 -11.36 19.94
CA PHE A 131 4.71 -11.03 19.03
C PHE A 131 5.09 -9.94 18.03
N ILE A 132 5.68 -8.83 18.47
CA ILE A 132 6.09 -7.73 17.60
C ILE A 132 7.16 -8.20 16.60
N LEU A 133 8.15 -8.95 17.05
CA LEU A 133 9.24 -9.39 16.19
C LEU A 133 8.78 -10.41 15.14
N VAL A 134 8.03 -11.43 15.56
CA VAL A 134 7.52 -12.49 14.68
C VAL A 134 6.52 -11.90 13.68
N SER A 135 5.65 -10.98 14.10
CA SER A 135 4.72 -10.31 13.18
C SER A 135 5.45 -9.45 12.15
N ALA A 136 6.47 -8.68 12.55
CA ALA A 136 7.28 -7.89 11.63
C ALA A 136 7.98 -8.76 10.58
N ILE A 137 8.61 -9.86 11.01
CA ILE A 137 9.27 -10.81 10.10
C ILE A 137 8.24 -11.43 9.14
N THR A 138 7.09 -11.85 9.66
CA THR A 138 6.02 -12.46 8.86
C THR A 138 5.55 -11.51 7.76
N VAL A 139 5.29 -10.25 8.07
CA VAL A 139 4.85 -9.25 7.08
C VAL A 139 5.90 -9.07 5.98
N VAL A 140 7.19 -9.02 6.34
CA VAL A 140 8.28 -8.92 5.35
C VAL A 140 8.31 -10.16 4.45
N VAL A 141 8.20 -11.36 5.01
CA VAL A 141 8.19 -12.61 4.25
C VAL A 141 7.00 -12.66 3.29
N VAL A 142 5.80 -12.35 3.77
CA VAL A 142 4.57 -12.29 2.96
C VAL A 142 4.72 -11.30 1.81
N PHE A 143 5.28 -10.11 2.09
CA PHE A 143 5.50 -9.09 1.07
C PHE A 143 6.48 -9.58 -0.01
N VAL A 144 7.60 -10.20 0.38
CA VAL A 144 8.59 -10.74 -0.56
C VAL A 144 7.98 -11.84 -1.43
N LEU A 145 7.27 -12.80 -0.83
CA LEU A 145 6.62 -13.90 -1.56
C LEU A 145 5.58 -13.38 -2.55
N SER A 146 4.72 -12.46 -2.10
CA SER A 146 3.72 -11.82 -2.98
C SER A 146 4.38 -11.04 -4.11
N THR A 147 5.51 -10.37 -3.84
CA THR A 147 6.27 -9.64 -4.86
C THR A 147 6.82 -10.59 -5.92
N VAL A 148 7.37 -11.73 -5.50
CA VAL A 148 7.87 -12.76 -6.44
C VAL A 148 6.74 -13.29 -7.32
N ILE A 149 5.59 -13.63 -6.73
CA ILE A 149 4.40 -14.10 -7.48
C ILE A 149 3.97 -13.04 -8.51
N GLU A 150 3.91 -11.78 -8.10
CA GLU A 150 3.51 -10.68 -9.00
C GLU A 150 4.52 -10.47 -10.13
N LEU A 151 5.83 -10.57 -9.86
CA LEU A 151 6.86 -10.46 -10.89
C LEU A 151 6.80 -11.62 -11.89
N ILE A 152 6.50 -12.84 -11.44
CA ILE A 152 6.26 -13.99 -12.32
C ILE A 152 5.03 -13.74 -13.19
N ARG A 153 3.91 -13.29 -12.60
CA ARG A 153 2.68 -12.94 -13.32
C ARG A 153 2.95 -11.90 -14.39
N LYS A 154 3.66 -10.83 -14.04
CA LYS A 154 4.05 -9.74 -14.95
C LYS A 154 4.91 -10.27 -16.09
N ASN A 155 5.93 -11.07 -15.80
CA ASN A 155 6.82 -11.58 -16.83
C ASN A 155 6.18 -12.63 -17.75
N THR A 156 5.13 -13.33 -17.31
CA THR A 156 4.48 -14.39 -18.10
C THR A 156 3.27 -13.85 -18.86
N ILE A 157 2.31 -13.26 -18.14
CA ILE A 157 1.03 -12.82 -18.69
C ILE A 157 1.21 -11.56 -19.54
N GLU A 158 1.99 -10.58 -19.09
CA GLU A 158 2.17 -9.34 -19.86
C GLU A 158 2.89 -9.62 -21.18
N ARG A 159 3.90 -10.50 -21.18
CA ARG A 159 4.58 -10.94 -22.41
C ARG A 159 3.64 -11.68 -23.35
N PHE A 160 2.80 -12.57 -22.81
CA PHE A 160 1.83 -13.32 -23.61
C PHE A 160 0.77 -12.40 -24.23
N THR A 161 0.18 -11.50 -23.44
CA THR A 161 -0.81 -10.53 -23.90
C THR A 161 -0.21 -9.55 -24.91
N ASN A 162 1.01 -9.06 -24.70
CA ASN A 162 1.68 -8.17 -25.66
C ASN A 162 1.96 -8.87 -26.99
N CYS A 163 2.31 -10.16 -26.96
CA CYS A 163 2.46 -10.97 -28.17
C CYS A 163 1.13 -11.12 -28.93
N LEU A 164 0.04 -11.41 -28.20
CA LEU A 164 -1.30 -11.54 -28.79
C LEU A 164 -1.82 -10.21 -29.35
N LEU A 165 -1.63 -9.10 -28.62
CA LEU A 165 -1.99 -7.76 -29.08
C LEU A 165 -1.20 -7.42 -30.34
N LYS A 166 0.12 -7.61 -30.36
CA LYS A 166 0.93 -7.39 -31.56
C LYS A 166 0.43 -8.19 -32.75
N LYS A 167 0.11 -9.48 -32.55
CA LYS A 167 -0.45 -10.34 -33.60
C LYS A 167 -1.83 -9.88 -34.07
N SER A 168 -2.67 -9.35 -33.18
CA SER A 168 -3.98 -8.78 -33.51
C SER A 168 -3.85 -7.49 -34.31
N PHE A 169 -2.96 -6.57 -33.91
CA PHE A 169 -2.67 -5.34 -34.65
C PHE A 169 -2.07 -5.62 -36.04
N GLU A 170 -1.13 -6.57 -36.16
CA GLU A 170 -0.58 -6.99 -37.46
C GLU A 170 -1.61 -7.69 -38.35
N LYS A 171 -2.58 -8.38 -37.76
CA LYS A 171 -3.70 -8.97 -38.49
C LYS A 171 -4.67 -7.88 -38.97
N ASN A 172 -5.00 -6.90 -38.13
CA ASN A 172 -5.90 -5.81 -38.49
C ASN A 172 -5.28 -4.90 -39.58
N LYS A 173 -3.98 -4.60 -39.47
CA LYS A 173 -3.24 -3.82 -40.48
C LYS A 173 -3.19 -4.52 -41.85
N ARG A 174 -3.23 -5.86 -41.88
CA ARG A 174 -3.34 -6.65 -43.12
C ARG A 174 -4.75 -6.71 -43.71
N VAL A 175 -5.79 -6.50 -42.89
CA VAL A 175 -7.20 -6.48 -43.33
C VAL A 175 -7.59 -5.11 -43.86
N ASP A 176 -7.07 -4.03 -43.26
CA ASP A 176 -7.44 -2.66 -43.62
C ASP A 176 -6.66 -2.10 -44.84
N GLY A 177 -5.66 -2.82 -45.37
CA GLY A 177 -4.97 -2.46 -46.61
C GLY A 177 -4.34 -1.05 -46.64
N ILE A 178 -4.05 -0.47 -45.48
CA ILE A 178 -3.44 0.87 -45.38
C ILE A 178 -1.93 0.72 -45.17
N ASP A 179 -1.21 0.80 -46.29
CA ASP A 179 0.20 1.19 -46.32
C ASP A 179 0.27 2.72 -46.19
N VAL A 180 0.56 3.22 -44.99
CA VAL A 180 1.05 4.59 -44.81
C VAL A 180 2.34 4.57 -44.01
N PHE A 181 3.43 4.57 -44.79
CA PHE A 181 4.69 5.30 -44.64
C PHE A 181 5.37 5.42 -43.26
N GLY A 182 6.58 4.83 -43.21
CA GLY A 182 7.82 5.55 -42.90
C GLY A 182 7.97 6.18 -41.53
N CYS A 183 8.57 5.44 -40.59
CA CYS A 183 9.43 6.07 -39.59
C CYS A 183 10.80 6.31 -40.25
N ASP A 184 11.13 7.59 -40.46
CA ASP A 184 12.48 8.10 -40.22
C ASP A 184 12.53 8.62 -38.77
#